data_AF-A0A7S2BHV7-F1
#
_entry.id   AF-A0A7S2BHV7-F1
#
_cell.length_a   1.000
_cell.length_b   1.000
_cell.length_c   1.000
_cell.angle_alpha   90.00
_cell.angle_beta   90.00
_cell.angle_gamma   90.00
#
_symmetry.space_group_name_H-M   'P 1'
#
loop_
_entity.id
_entity.type
_entity.pdbx_description
1 polymer ?
#
loop_
_entity_poly.entity_id
_entity_poly.type
_entity_poly.pdbx_seq_one_letter_code
_entity_poly.pdbx_strand_id
1 'polypeptide(L)'
;ETDYSDALLLDHHGDAFILARSKDLSHLAGDLRIVHDIFKLTCTATVLGAVALFLRAPSIIGYLLGGVLLGPGCLDVVVELVQVESFAQLGVCLLLFCIGLELTWGEMRANLRASVAGLLAMVLLCCLVVLFA
;
A
#
# COMPACT_ATOMS: atom_id res chain seq x y z
N GLU A 1 29.98 36.03 18.53
CA GLU A 1 29.20 35.59 19.70
C GLU A 1 27.80 36.15 19.53
N THR A 2 26.94 35.41 18.84
CA THR A 2 25.63 35.93 18.42
C THR A 2 24.60 35.45 19.42
N ASP A 3 23.97 36.41 20.07
CA ASP A 3 23.02 36.29 21.18
C ASP A 3 21.74 35.53 20.76
N TYR A 4 21.49 34.37 21.39
CA TYR A 4 20.30 33.52 21.16
C TYR A 4 19.30 33.62 22.32
N SER A 5 19.29 34.72 23.06
CA SER A 5 18.47 34.90 24.26
C SER A 5 17.01 35.31 23.93
N ASP A 6 16.73 35.79 22.72
CA ASP A 6 15.44 36.41 22.38
C ASP A 6 14.33 35.41 21.98
N ALA A 7 14.65 34.12 21.81
CA ALA A 7 13.68 33.09 21.41
C ALA A 7 13.31 32.10 22.53
N LEU A 8 13.85 32.30 23.73
CA LEU A 8 13.66 31.41 24.88
C LEU A 8 13.00 32.20 26.01
N LEU A 9 11.67 32.23 26.01
CA LEU A 9 10.93 32.74 27.16
C LEU A 9 10.95 31.67 28.26
N LEU A 10 11.85 31.86 29.22
CA LEU A 10 11.88 31.13 30.48
C LEU A 10 10.79 31.69 31.39
N ASP A 11 9.77 30.88 31.64
CA ASP A 11 8.74 31.21 32.63
C ASP A 11 9.33 31.16 34.05
N HIS A 12 8.74 31.88 34.99
CA HIS A 12 9.19 31.97 36.39
C HIS A 12 9.18 30.61 37.13
N HIS A 13 8.54 29.59 36.53
CA HIS A 13 8.52 28.20 36.99
C HIS A 13 9.61 27.30 36.40
N GLY A 14 10.54 27.84 35.60
CA GLY A 14 11.63 27.06 34.99
C GLY A 14 11.24 26.32 33.71
N ASP A 15 10.04 26.55 33.19
CA ASP A 15 9.58 25.97 31.94
C ASP A 15 10.00 26.87 30.76
N ALA A 16 10.86 26.33 29.91
CA ALA A 16 11.29 26.96 28.67
C ALA A 16 10.26 26.68 27.57
N PHE A 17 9.39 27.65 27.29
CA PHE A 17 8.45 27.53 26.18
C PHE A 17 9.13 27.91 24.86
N ILE A 18 9.39 26.90 24.04
CA ILE A 18 9.84 27.06 22.65
C ILE A 18 8.64 27.57 21.85
N LEU A 19 8.70 28.79 21.32
CA LEU A 19 7.69 29.28 20.36
C LEU A 19 7.58 28.30 19.19
N ALA A 20 6.36 27.85 18.90
CA ALA A 20 6.07 26.98 17.76
C ALA A 20 6.64 27.60 16.48
N ARG A 21 7.73 27.01 16.02
CA ARG A 21 8.48 27.47 14.86
C ARG A 21 7.62 27.15 13.64
N SER A 22 7.44 28.08 12.71
CA SER A 22 6.70 27.84 11.44
C SER A 22 7.23 26.66 10.61
N LYS A 23 8.40 26.11 10.99
CA LYS A 23 9.00 24.87 10.47
C LYS A 23 8.23 23.59 10.87
N ASP A 24 7.32 23.64 11.84
CA ASP A 24 6.46 22.52 12.23
C ASP A 24 5.32 22.23 11.22
N LEU A 25 5.02 23.17 10.31
CA LEU A 25 4.08 22.96 9.19
C LEU A 25 4.53 21.87 8.20
N SER A 26 5.81 21.49 8.24
CA SER A 26 6.38 20.41 7.42
C SER A 26 5.76 19.05 7.76
N HIS A 27 5.50 18.79 9.05
CA HIS A 27 4.90 17.53 9.52
C HIS A 27 3.44 17.41 9.05
N LEU A 28 2.66 18.50 9.13
CA LEU A 28 1.30 18.54 8.57
C LEU A 28 1.26 18.36 7.05
N ALA A 29 2.25 18.93 6.34
CA ALA A 29 2.36 18.76 4.90
C ALA A 29 2.70 17.32 4.50
N GLY A 30 3.41 16.56 5.35
CA GLY A 30 3.64 15.12 5.17
C GLY A 30 2.34 14.32 5.26
N ASP A 31 1.57 14.53 6.33
CA ASP A 31 0.31 13.80 6.55
C ASP A 31 -0.70 14.01 5.41
N LEU A 32 -0.81 15.23 4.90
CA LEU A 32 -1.67 15.55 3.75
C LEU A 32 -1.20 14.88 2.45
N ARG A 33 0.12 14.69 2.26
CA ARG A 33 0.67 14.00 1.08
C ARG A 33 0.28 12.53 1.08
N ILE A 34 0.34 11.85 2.22
CA ILE A 34 -0.05 10.44 2.36
C ILE A 34 -1.51 10.26 1.96
N VAL A 35 -2.40 11.07 2.53
CA VAL A 35 -3.83 11.00 2.26
C VAL A 35 -4.11 11.23 0.79
N HIS A 36 -3.44 12.21 0.17
CA HIS A 36 -3.57 12.48 -1.25
C HIS A 36 -3.04 11.31 -2.11
N ASP A 37 -1.91 10.72 -1.75
CA ASP A 37 -1.34 9.60 -2.50
C ASP A 37 -2.21 8.34 -2.41
N ILE A 38 -2.74 8.01 -1.23
CA ILE A 38 -3.73 6.93 -1.05
C ILE A 38 -5.00 7.23 -1.86
N PHE A 39 -5.46 8.48 -1.86
CA PHE A 39 -6.64 8.88 -2.63
C PHE A 39 -6.42 8.67 -4.13
N LYS A 40 -5.29 9.15 -4.68
CA LYS A 40 -4.93 8.93 -6.09
C LYS A 40 -4.87 7.44 -6.41
N LEU A 41 -4.19 6.65 -5.58
CA LEU A 41 -4.04 5.20 -5.77
C LEU A 41 -5.41 4.50 -5.79
N THR A 42 -6.30 4.87 -4.87
CA THR A 42 -7.64 4.28 -4.75
C THR A 42 -8.54 4.67 -5.93
N CYS A 43 -8.51 5.94 -6.34
CA CYS A 43 -9.27 6.41 -7.49
C CYS A 43 -8.81 5.74 -8.79
N THR A 44 -7.51 5.68 -9.04
CA THR A 44 -6.97 5.07 -10.27
C THR A 44 -7.20 3.56 -10.28
N ALA A 45 -6.99 2.87 -9.15
CA ALA A 45 -7.32 1.47 -9.01
C ALA A 45 -8.81 1.22 -9.31
N THR A 46 -9.72 2.02 -8.76
CA THR A 46 -11.16 1.85 -8.99
C THR A 46 -11.53 2.05 -10.47
N VAL A 47 -10.99 3.08 -11.11
CA VAL A 47 -11.23 3.36 -12.54
C VAL A 47 -10.68 2.23 -13.40
N LEU A 48 -9.42 1.83 -13.21
CA LEU A 48 -8.81 0.76 -14.02
C LEU A 48 -9.42 -0.62 -13.72
N GLY A 49 -9.81 -0.88 -12.48
CA GLY A 49 -10.53 -2.09 -12.09
C GLY A 49 -11.90 -2.17 -12.77
N ALA A 50 -12.63 -1.06 -12.85
CA ALA A 50 -13.89 -0.98 -13.59
C ALA A 50 -13.65 -1.19 -15.10
N VAL A 51 -12.63 -0.57 -15.67
CA VAL A 51 -12.24 -0.78 -17.08
C VAL A 51 -11.86 -2.24 -17.35
N ALA A 52 -11.13 -2.90 -16.43
CA ALA A 52 -10.80 -4.32 -16.55
C ALA A 52 -12.07 -5.19 -16.56
N LEU A 53 -13.06 -4.84 -15.73
CA LEU A 53 -14.35 -5.51 -15.73
C LEU A 53 -15.11 -5.32 -17.06
N PHE A 54 -15.10 -4.10 -17.62
CA PHE A 54 -15.67 -3.83 -18.94
C PHE A 54 -14.99 -4.65 -20.06
N LEU A 55 -13.69 -4.88 -19.94
CA LEU A 55 -12.90 -5.72 -20.85
C LEU A 55 -13.04 -7.24 -20.57
N ARG A 56 -13.91 -7.63 -19.61
CA ARG A 56 -14.10 -9.03 -19.16
C ARG A 56 -12.81 -9.66 -18.60
N ALA A 57 -11.88 -8.85 -18.13
CA ALA A 57 -10.68 -9.28 -17.45
C ALA A 57 -10.89 -9.32 -15.92
N PRO A 58 -10.13 -10.15 -15.18
CA PRO A 58 -10.10 -10.09 -13.73
C PRO A 58 -9.77 -8.67 -13.23
N SER A 59 -10.58 -8.11 -12.35
CA SER A 59 -10.44 -6.74 -11.82
C SER A 59 -9.08 -6.49 -11.15
N ILE A 60 -8.48 -7.53 -10.58
CA ILE A 60 -7.13 -7.49 -10.00
C ILE A 60 -6.07 -6.98 -10.99
N ILE A 61 -6.21 -7.30 -12.27
CA ILE A 61 -5.28 -6.81 -13.31
C ILE A 61 -5.39 -5.29 -13.43
N GLY A 62 -6.60 -4.74 -13.37
CA GLY A 62 -6.84 -3.29 -13.38
C GLY A 62 -6.22 -2.60 -12.17
N TYR A 63 -6.37 -3.17 -10.97
CA TYR A 63 -5.75 -2.64 -9.75
C TYR A 63 -4.22 -2.63 -9.84
N LEU A 64 -3.62 -3.73 -10.33
CA LEU A 64 -2.18 -3.83 -10.52
C LEU A 64 -1.65 -2.84 -11.56
N LEU A 65 -2.34 -2.70 -12.70
CA LEU A 65 -1.98 -1.70 -13.71
C LEU A 65 -2.06 -0.27 -13.15
N GLY A 66 -3.08 0.02 -12.33
CA GLY A 66 -3.19 1.33 -11.66
C GLY A 66 -1.97 1.63 -10.79
N GLY A 67 -1.52 0.64 -10.01
CA GLY A 67 -0.31 0.74 -9.19
C GLY A 67 0.99 0.87 -10.02
N VAL A 68 1.13 0.08 -11.09
CA VAL A 68 2.30 0.16 -11.99
C VAL A 68 2.39 1.53 -12.65
N LEU A 69 1.27 2.07 -13.14
CA LEU A 69 1.22 3.38 -13.75
C LEU A 69 1.59 4.48 -12.76
N LEU A 70 1.04 4.46 -11.55
CA LEU A 70 1.30 5.50 -10.54
C LEU A 70 2.65 5.34 -9.83
N GLY A 71 3.29 4.17 -9.96
CA GLY A 71 4.58 3.89 -9.34
C GLY A 71 5.75 4.68 -9.94
N PRO A 72 6.90 4.70 -9.24
CA PRO A 72 8.10 5.44 -9.64
C PRO A 72 8.71 4.94 -10.96
N GLY A 73 8.38 3.72 -11.38
CA GLY A 73 8.83 3.15 -12.66
C GLY A 73 8.09 3.67 -13.90
N CYS A 74 6.95 4.37 -13.74
CA CYS A 74 6.15 4.87 -14.86
C CYS A 74 5.89 6.38 -14.78
N LEU A 75 5.02 6.84 -13.88
CA LEU A 75 4.65 8.26 -13.79
C LEU A 75 5.23 8.99 -12.56
N ASP A 76 5.77 8.28 -11.56
CA ASP A 76 6.38 8.87 -10.34
C ASP A 76 5.46 9.86 -9.60
N VAL A 77 4.16 9.55 -9.55
CA VAL A 77 3.12 10.42 -8.99
C VAL A 77 2.97 10.27 -7.48
N VAL A 78 3.45 9.15 -6.93
CA VAL A 78 3.38 8.78 -5.51
C VAL A 78 4.75 8.96 -4.89
N VAL A 79 4.85 9.85 -3.90
CA VAL A 79 6.13 10.29 -3.33
C VAL A 79 6.42 9.60 -1.99
N GLU A 80 5.38 9.27 -1.21
CA GLU A 80 5.51 8.63 0.11
C GLU A 80 5.34 7.11 0.04
N LEU A 81 6.30 6.45 -0.61
CA LEU A 81 6.27 4.99 -0.84
C LEU A 81 6.29 4.17 0.46
N VAL A 82 7.08 4.58 1.46
CA VAL A 82 7.28 3.82 2.70
C VAL A 82 6.00 3.71 3.53
N GLN A 83 5.25 4.81 3.61
CA GLN A 83 4.00 4.85 4.38
C GLN A 83 2.90 4.07 3.64
N VAL A 84 2.77 4.26 2.32
CA VAL A 84 1.81 3.51 1.50
C VAL A 84 2.10 2.00 1.56
N GLU A 85 3.37 1.59 1.59
CA GLU A 85 3.75 0.18 1.74
C GLU A 85 3.24 -0.42 3.06
N SER A 86 3.39 0.30 4.17
CA SER A 86 2.93 -0.15 5.48
C SER A 86 1.40 -0.36 5.50
N PHE A 87 0.65 0.56 4.87
CA PHE A 87 -0.79 0.40 4.69
C PHE A 87 -1.15 -0.78 3.78
N ALA A 88 -0.39 -1.00 2.70
CA ALA A 88 -0.60 -2.13 1.79
C ALA A 88 -0.36 -3.47 2.49
N GLN A 89 0.70 -3.59 3.29
CA GLN A 89 0.98 -4.78 4.09
C GLN A 89 -0.16 -5.05 5.07
N LEU A 90 -0.67 -4.02 5.76
CA LEU A 90 -1.85 -4.13 6.61
C LEU A 90 -3.07 -4.62 5.83
N GLY A 91 -3.34 -4.05 4.66
CA GLY A 91 -4.43 -4.47 3.78
C GLY A 91 -4.32 -5.93 3.35
N VAL A 92 -3.14 -6.38 2.93
CA VAL A 92 -2.88 -7.78 2.55
C VAL A 92 -3.07 -8.71 3.75
N CYS A 93 -2.58 -8.35 4.93
CA CYS A 93 -2.79 -9.12 6.16
C CYS A 93 -4.28 -9.26 6.48
N LEU A 94 -5.06 -8.18 6.37
CA LEU A 94 -6.51 -8.20 6.59
C LEU A 94 -7.24 -9.06 5.54
N LEU A 95 -6.84 -8.96 4.26
CA LEU A 95 -7.40 -9.78 3.19
C LEU A 95 -7.12 -11.27 3.40
N LEU A 96 -5.88 -11.63 3.71
CA LEU A 96 -5.50 -13.02 4.01
C LEU A 96 -6.20 -13.54 5.27
N PHE A 97 -6.41 -12.68 6.27
CA PHE A 97 -7.19 -13.02 7.45
C PHE A 97 -8.66 -13.30 7.11
N CYS A 98 -9.29 -12.44 6.30
CA CYS A 98 -10.66 -12.68 5.82
C CYS A 98 -10.77 -13.99 5.03
N ILE A 99 -9.82 -14.26 4.13
CA ILE A 99 -9.75 -15.55 3.42
C ILE A 99 -9.64 -16.71 4.43
N GLY A 100 -8.82 -16.56 5.46
CA GLY A 100 -8.69 -17.54 6.55
C GLY A 100 -9.99 -17.77 7.33
N LEU A 101 -10.82 -16.73 7.53
CA LEU A 101 -12.12 -16.84 8.19
C LEU A 101 -13.18 -17.53 7.31
N GLU A 102 -13.08 -17.39 5.99
CA GLU A 102 -14.00 -18.00 5.02
C GLU A 102 -13.69 -19.50 4.80
N LEU A 103 -12.44 -19.92 5.04
CA LEU A 103 -12.02 -21.31 4.86
C LEU A 103 -12.53 -22.23 5.99
N THR A 104 -13.46 -23.13 5.65
CA THR A 104 -13.92 -24.19 6.55
C THR A 104 -13.09 -25.47 6.38
N TRP A 105 -12.82 -26.17 7.48
CA TRP A 105 -12.05 -27.43 7.46
C TRP A 105 -12.70 -28.54 6.60
N GLY A 106 -14.03 -28.54 6.49
CA GLY A 106 -14.77 -29.53 5.71
C GLY A 106 -14.59 -29.34 4.20
N GLU A 107 -14.72 -28.10 3.72
CA GLU A 107 -14.57 -27.78 2.29
C GLU A 107 -13.13 -27.90 1.81
N MET A 108 -12.17 -27.52 2.66
CA MET A 108 -10.75 -27.67 2.33
C MET A 108 -10.36 -29.14 2.10
N ARG A 109 -10.90 -30.07 2.89
CA ARG A 109 -10.59 -31.50 2.77
C ARG A 109 -11.28 -32.14 1.56
N ALA A 110 -12.50 -31.72 1.23
CA ALA A 110 -13.21 -32.15 0.03
C ALA A 110 -12.49 -31.69 -1.26
N ASN A 111 -12.00 -30.45 -1.26
CA ASN A 111 -11.34 -29.84 -2.41
C ASN A 111 -9.80 -30.02 -2.42
N LEU A 112 -9.23 -30.72 -1.43
CA LEU A 112 -7.78 -30.88 -1.28
C LEU A 112 -7.15 -31.56 -2.48
N ARG A 113 -7.83 -32.57 -3.06
CA ARG A 113 -7.33 -33.28 -4.25
C ARG A 113 -7.29 -32.38 -5.47
N ALA A 114 -8.32 -31.55 -5.67
CA ALA A 114 -8.39 -30.59 -6.76
C ALA A 114 -7.37 -29.45 -6.58
N SER A 115 -7.21 -28.95 -5.36
CA SER A 115 -6.24 -27.90 -5.02
C SER A 115 -4.79 -28.38 -5.23
N VAL A 116 -4.45 -29.58 -4.74
CA VAL A 116 -3.12 -30.17 -4.94
C VAL A 116 -2.85 -30.47 -6.42
N ALA A 117 -3.84 -31.00 -7.15
CA ALA A 117 -3.69 -31.25 -8.59
C ALA A 117 -3.49 -29.93 -9.38
N GLY A 118 -4.25 -28.88 -9.04
CA GLY A 118 -4.10 -27.56 -9.65
C GLY A 118 -2.74 -26.94 -9.37
N LEU A 119 -2.27 -27.00 -8.11
CA LEU A 119 -0.95 -26.52 -7.73
C LEU A 119 0.16 -27.28 -8.48
N LEU A 120 0.06 -28.60 -8.54
CA LEU A 120 1.07 -29.44 -9.20
C LEU A 120 1.09 -29.19 -10.72
N ALA A 121 -0.07 -28.97 -11.34
CA ALA A 121 -0.18 -28.58 -12.74
C ALA A 121 0.42 -27.19 -13.01
N MET A 122 0.14 -26.20 -12.16
CA MET A 122 0.70 -24.84 -12.27
C MET A 122 2.22 -24.85 -12.16
N VAL A 123 2.78 -25.59 -11.20
CA VAL A 123 4.23 -25.73 -11.01
C VAL A 123 4.89 -26.44 -12.20
N LEU A 124 4.30 -27.53 -12.69
CA LEU A 124 4.81 -28.24 -13.89
C LEU A 124 4.83 -27.33 -15.12
N LEU A 125 3.74 -26.59 -15.36
CA LEU A 125 3.64 -25.66 -16.47
C LEU A 125 4.70 -24.56 -16.36
N CYS A 126 4.86 -23.97 -15.18
CA CYS A 126 5.85 -22.92 -14.95
C CYS A 126 7.28 -23.44 -15.18
N CYS A 127 7.59 -24.65 -14.69
CA CYS A 127 8.89 -25.29 -14.89
C CYS A 127 9.17 -25.57 -16.37
N LEU A 128 8.17 -26.04 -17.13
CA LEU A 128 8.30 -26.28 -18.57
C LEU A 128 8.55 -24.98 -19.35
N VAL A 129 7.81 -23.91 -19.04
CA VAL A 129 8.02 -22.59 -19.66
C VAL A 129 9.43 -22.08 -19.41
N VAL A 130 9.93 -22.19 -18.17
CA VAL A 130 11.28 -21.76 -17.81
C VAL A 130 12.36 -22.64 -18.45
N LEU A 131 12.12 -23.93 -18.63
CA LEU A 131 13.06 -24.83 -19.32
C LEU A 131 13.17 -24.50 -20.83
N PHE A 132 12.08 -24.01 -21.42
CA PHE A 132 11.99 -23.73 -22.86
C PHE A 132 12.36 -22.29 -23.24
N ALA A 133 12.32 -21.35 -22.28
CA ALA A 133 12.76 -19.97 -22.44
C ALA A 133 14.29 -19.85 -22.33
#